data_AF-A0A6I3M2Y1-F1
#
_entry.id   AF-A0A6I3M2Y1-F1
#
_cell.length_a   1.000
_cell.length_b   1.000
_cell.length_c   1.000
_cell.angle_alpha   90.00
_cell.angle_beta   90.00
_cell.angle_gamma   90.00
#
_symmetry.space_group_name_H-M   'P 1'
#
loop_
_entity.id
_entity.type
_entity.pdbx_description
1 polymer ?
#
loop_
_entity_poly.entity_id
_entity_poly.type
_entity_poly.pdbx_seq_one_letter_code
_entity_poly.pdbx_strand_id
1 'polypeptide(L)'
;MSTPADPEASVPDFASLFSRGLVQWGLRGDPHLWDAMRDALAGEPFPEGFWDVRSTVQREFARLTGQALTDTDEPLRVAAFVTGSGISDGRVLPSFWVRTAIPILIDRWAAVRWGGATTTA
;
A
#
# COMPACT_ATOMS: atom_id res chain seq x y z
N MET A 1 -31.04 15.18 26.05
CA MET A 1 -29.57 15.27 25.92
C MET A 1 -29.14 14.03 25.15
N SER A 2 -29.03 14.16 23.83
CA SER A 2 -28.53 13.06 22.98
C SER A 2 -27.01 13.07 23.06
N THR A 3 -26.44 11.97 23.51
CA THR A 3 -25.01 11.66 23.36
C THR A 3 -24.64 11.83 21.89
N PRO A 4 -23.58 12.59 21.53
CA PRO A 4 -23.08 12.54 20.17
C PRO A 4 -22.58 11.10 19.94
N ALA A 5 -23.05 10.46 18.88
CA ALA A 5 -22.45 9.23 18.40
C ALA A 5 -20.93 9.46 18.31
N ASP A 6 -20.14 8.60 18.93
CA ASP A 6 -18.72 8.52 18.63
C ASP A 6 -18.60 8.51 17.10
N PRO A 7 -17.74 9.35 16.49
CA PRO A 7 -17.51 9.26 15.06
C PRO A 7 -17.08 7.82 14.81
N GLU A 8 -17.94 7.08 14.11
CA GLU A 8 -17.74 5.68 13.77
C GLU A 8 -16.26 5.46 13.48
N ALA A 9 -15.64 4.52 14.18
CA ALA A 9 -14.38 3.96 13.74
C ALA A 9 -14.61 3.51 12.30
N SER A 10 -14.20 4.35 11.35
CA SER A 10 -14.46 4.16 9.92
C SER A 10 -14.00 2.75 9.60
N VAL A 11 -14.92 1.93 9.09
CA VAL A 11 -14.62 0.54 8.73
C VAL A 11 -13.36 0.58 7.88
N PRO A 12 -12.26 -0.07 8.31
CA PRO A 12 -11.01 0.04 7.59
C PRO A 12 -11.24 -0.48 6.17
N ASP A 13 -10.91 0.33 5.17
CA ASP A 13 -10.90 -0.07 3.77
C ASP A 13 -9.50 -0.55 3.38
N PHE A 14 -9.29 -1.01 2.15
CA PHE A 14 -7.97 -1.45 1.73
C PHE A 14 -6.94 -0.31 1.85
N ALA A 15 -7.31 0.92 1.44
CA ALA A 15 -6.44 2.10 1.50
C ALA A 15 -5.92 2.40 2.92
N SER A 16 -6.65 2.04 3.97
CA SER A 16 -6.19 2.17 5.36
C SER A 16 -4.85 1.47 5.64
N LEU A 17 -4.52 0.40 4.92
CA LEU A 17 -3.21 -0.28 5.01
C LEU A 17 -2.04 0.62 4.58
N PHE A 18 -2.30 1.63 3.76
CA PHE A 18 -1.31 2.59 3.25
C PHE A 18 -1.24 3.90 4.04
N SER A 19 -2.14 4.09 5.03
CA SER A 19 -2.32 5.35 5.78
C SER A 19 -1.01 5.96 6.32
N ARG A 20 -0.11 5.11 6.81
CA ARG A 20 1.23 5.51 7.26
C ARG A 20 2.29 5.19 6.21
N GLY A 21 3.10 6.17 5.83
CA GLY A 21 4.29 5.93 5.01
C GLY A 21 5.33 5.01 5.68
N LEU A 22 6.32 4.58 4.92
CA LEU A 22 7.45 3.79 5.40
C LEU A 22 8.60 4.70 5.85
N VAL A 23 9.39 4.22 6.80
CA VAL A 23 10.58 4.94 7.30
C VAL A 23 11.70 4.92 6.25
N GLN A 24 11.77 3.84 5.47
CA GLN A 24 12.76 3.65 4.41
C GLN A 24 12.05 3.23 3.13
N TRP A 25 12.56 3.75 2.01
CA TRP A 25 12.04 3.52 0.66
C TRP A 25 13.15 2.96 -0.23
N GLY A 26 12.79 2.25 -1.30
CA GLY A 26 13.76 1.76 -2.29
C GLY A 26 14.36 2.91 -3.11
N LEU A 27 13.52 3.56 -3.90
CA LEU A 27 13.85 4.66 -4.81
C LEU A 27 12.84 5.80 -4.67
N ARG A 28 13.14 6.95 -5.30
CA ARG A 28 12.33 8.18 -5.17
C ARG A 28 10.92 8.07 -5.74
N GLY A 29 10.66 7.12 -6.63
CA GLY A 29 9.33 6.83 -7.15
C GLY A 29 8.48 5.96 -6.22
N ASP A 30 9.07 5.20 -5.29
CA ASP A 30 8.31 4.29 -4.43
C ASP A 30 7.30 5.00 -3.51
N PRO A 31 7.61 6.17 -2.89
CA PRO A 31 6.60 6.96 -2.18
C PRO A 31 5.44 7.40 -3.07
N HIS A 32 5.71 7.77 -4.33
CA HIS A 32 4.66 8.18 -5.26
C HIS A 32 3.77 7.02 -5.67
N LEU A 33 4.35 5.84 -5.89
CA LEU A 33 3.58 4.63 -6.17
C LEU A 33 2.77 4.19 -4.94
N TRP A 34 3.31 4.36 -3.73
CA TRP A 34 2.59 4.12 -2.48
C TRP A 34 1.34 4.98 -2.35
N ASP A 35 1.47 6.29 -2.57
CA ASP A 35 0.32 7.21 -2.56
C ASP A 35 -0.67 6.88 -3.68
N ALA A 36 -0.19 6.59 -4.90
CA ALA A 36 -1.04 6.21 -6.01
C ALA A 36 -1.82 4.90 -5.75
N MET A 37 -1.22 3.93 -5.07
CA MET A 37 -1.92 2.71 -4.65
C MET A 37 -2.96 2.98 -3.58
N ARG A 38 -2.64 3.80 -2.57
CA ARG A 38 -3.62 4.22 -1.55
C ARG A 38 -4.85 4.82 -2.22
N ASP A 39 -4.63 5.78 -3.12
CA ASP A 39 -5.72 6.52 -3.76
C ASP A 39 -6.52 5.61 -4.71
N ALA A 40 -5.86 4.67 -5.40
CA ALA A 40 -6.51 3.68 -6.25
C ALA A 40 -7.38 2.66 -5.50
N LEU A 41 -7.06 2.40 -4.23
CA LEU A 41 -7.71 1.40 -3.39
C LEU A 41 -8.65 2.04 -2.34
N ALA A 42 -8.89 3.35 -2.45
CA ALA A 42 -9.80 4.06 -1.57
C ALA A 42 -11.24 3.55 -1.76
N GLY A 43 -11.88 3.15 -0.67
CA GLY A 43 -13.23 2.58 -0.69
C GLY A 43 -13.32 1.12 -1.12
N GLU A 44 -12.20 0.48 -1.50
CA GLU A 44 -12.17 -0.98 -1.70
C GLU A 44 -12.34 -1.70 -0.36
N PRO A 45 -13.13 -2.78 -0.29
CA PRO A 45 -13.33 -3.53 0.95
C PRO A 45 -12.01 -3.97 1.58
N PHE A 46 -12.00 -4.05 2.92
CA PHE A 46 -10.84 -4.61 3.62
C PHE A 46 -10.57 -6.04 3.14
N PRO A 47 -9.30 -6.42 2.89
CA PRO A 47 -8.94 -7.77 2.45
C PRO A 47 -9.40 -8.86 3.42
N GLU A 48 -9.99 -9.93 2.91
CA GLU A 48 -10.41 -11.07 3.72
C GLU A 48 -9.22 -11.92 4.19
N GLY A 49 -8.17 -12.00 3.36
CA GLY A 49 -6.96 -12.77 3.62
C GLY A 49 -5.66 -12.10 3.19
N PHE A 50 -4.54 -12.63 3.69
CA PHE A 50 -3.20 -12.16 3.31
C PHE A 50 -2.90 -12.33 1.80
N TRP A 51 -3.47 -13.36 1.16
CA TRP A 51 -3.35 -13.55 -0.28
C TRP A 51 -4.05 -12.45 -1.08
N ASP A 52 -5.15 -11.90 -0.57
CA ASP A 52 -5.87 -10.80 -1.21
C ASP A 52 -5.06 -9.50 -1.14
N VAL A 53 -4.38 -9.26 -0.02
CA VAL A 53 -3.42 -8.13 0.11
C VAL A 53 -2.35 -8.25 -0.97
N ARG A 54 -1.66 -9.40 -1.04
CA ARG A 54 -0.56 -9.62 -1.98
C ARG A 54 -1.01 -9.49 -3.44
N SER A 55 -2.08 -10.20 -3.82
CA SER A 55 -2.56 -10.26 -5.19
C SER A 55 -3.10 -8.91 -5.67
N THR A 56 -3.79 -8.17 -4.80
CA THR A 56 -4.29 -6.82 -5.12
C THR A 56 -3.13 -5.84 -5.30
N VAL A 57 -2.14 -5.83 -4.41
CA VAL A 57 -0.97 -4.96 -4.57
C VAL A 57 -0.19 -5.30 -5.84
N GLN A 58 -0.03 -6.59 -6.17
CA GLN A 58 0.60 -7.02 -7.42
C GLN A 58 -0.17 -6.54 -8.67
N ARG A 59 -1.51 -6.61 -8.63
CA ARG A 59 -2.38 -6.12 -9.71
C ARG A 59 -2.28 -4.61 -9.87
N GLU A 60 -2.36 -3.86 -8.77
CA GLU A 60 -2.27 -2.39 -8.82
C GLU A 60 -0.88 -1.92 -9.21
N PHE A 61 0.18 -2.62 -8.80
CA PHE A 61 1.54 -2.37 -9.30
C PHE A 61 1.56 -2.47 -10.82
N ALA A 62 1.04 -3.58 -11.38
CA ALA A 62 1.01 -3.78 -12.82
C ALA A 62 0.18 -2.71 -13.55
N ARG A 63 -0.97 -2.34 -12.99
CA ARG A 63 -1.85 -1.32 -13.57
C ARG A 63 -1.21 0.08 -13.56
N LEU A 64 -0.57 0.47 -12.46
CA LEU A 64 -0.01 1.81 -12.27
C LEU A 64 1.35 2.01 -12.95
N THR A 65 2.15 0.94 -13.04
CA THR A 65 3.50 1.01 -13.62
C THR A 65 3.58 0.52 -15.06
N GLY A 66 2.56 -0.22 -15.53
CA GLY A 66 2.55 -0.88 -16.83
C GLY A 66 3.39 -2.15 -16.91
N GLN A 67 3.97 -2.63 -15.80
CA GLN A 67 4.78 -3.85 -15.78
C GLN A 67 4.41 -4.79 -14.63
N ALA A 68 4.45 -6.09 -14.89
CA ALA A 68 4.21 -7.09 -13.86
C ALA A 68 5.25 -6.99 -12.73
N LEU A 69 4.79 -7.12 -11.48
CA LEU A 69 5.68 -7.13 -10.34
C LEU A 69 6.48 -8.44 -10.29
N THR A 70 7.79 -8.35 -10.50
CA THR A 70 8.74 -9.47 -10.39
C THR A 70 9.80 -9.14 -9.34
N ASP A 71 10.40 -10.16 -8.72
CA ASP A 71 11.47 -9.95 -7.74
C ASP A 71 12.80 -9.65 -8.46
N THR A 72 13.00 -8.40 -8.84
CA THR A 72 14.18 -7.91 -9.55
C THR A 72 14.70 -6.61 -8.95
N ASP A 73 16.02 -6.45 -8.95
CA ASP A 73 16.69 -5.23 -8.52
C ASP A 73 16.84 -4.20 -9.67
N GLU A 74 16.30 -4.49 -10.86
CA GLU A 74 16.26 -3.56 -12.00
C GLU A 74 15.24 -2.43 -11.76
N PRO A 75 15.67 -1.15 -11.68
CA PRO A 75 14.75 -0.04 -11.46
C PRO A 75 13.79 0.20 -12.63
N LEU A 76 12.50 0.28 -12.33
CA LEU A 76 11.48 0.61 -13.31
C LEU A 76 11.22 2.13 -13.32
N ARG A 77 11.37 2.78 -14.47
CA ARG A 77 11.01 4.19 -14.63
C ARG A 77 9.51 4.32 -14.93
N VAL A 78 8.80 5.06 -14.08
CA VAL A 78 7.39 5.40 -14.23
C VAL A 78 7.29 6.90 -14.52
N ALA A 79 6.91 7.25 -15.75
CA ALA A 79 6.89 8.64 -16.21
C ALA A 79 6.02 9.56 -15.35
N ALA A 80 4.90 9.04 -14.82
CA ALA A 80 3.98 9.79 -13.97
C ALA A 80 4.60 10.22 -12.62
N PHE A 81 5.71 9.61 -12.20
CA PHE A 81 6.36 9.91 -10.92
C PHE A 81 7.64 10.75 -11.08
N VAL A 82 7.91 11.25 -12.29
CA VAL A 82 9.05 12.14 -12.56
C VAL A 82 8.67 13.56 -12.15
N THR A 83 9.44 14.15 -11.24
CA THR A 83 9.21 15.50 -10.69
C THR A 83 10.20 16.55 -11.20
N GLY A 84 11.25 16.11 -11.91
CA GLY A 84 12.29 16.94 -12.53
C GLY A 84 13.66 16.91 -11.85
N SER A 85 13.94 16.00 -10.90
CA SER A 85 15.18 16.03 -10.10
C SER A 85 15.97 14.72 -9.98
N GLY A 86 17.09 14.62 -10.71
CA GLY A 86 18.11 13.59 -10.52
C GLY A 86 17.91 12.27 -11.28
N ILE A 87 18.89 11.37 -11.18
CA ILE A 87 18.96 10.13 -11.99
C ILE A 87 17.93 9.07 -11.55
N SER A 88 17.56 9.08 -10.27
CA SER A 88 16.59 8.14 -9.67
C SER A 88 15.15 8.67 -9.67
N ASP A 89 14.90 9.83 -10.30
CA ASP A 89 13.58 10.45 -10.33
C ASP A 89 12.57 9.60 -11.09
N GLY A 90 11.36 9.47 -10.52
CA GLY A 90 10.30 8.61 -11.05
C GLY A 90 10.68 7.14 -11.23
N ARG A 91 11.72 6.63 -10.55
CA ARG A 91 12.06 5.20 -10.55
C ARG A 91 11.49 4.50 -9.32
N VAL A 92 10.89 3.33 -9.53
CA VAL A 92 10.42 2.40 -8.49
C VAL A 92 11.30 1.15 -8.50
N LEU A 93 11.47 0.50 -7.35
CA LEU A 93 12.29 -0.72 -7.24
C LEU A 93 11.39 -1.95 -7.02
N PRO A 94 11.22 -2.84 -8.01
CA PRO A 94 10.34 -4.01 -7.88
C PRO A 94 10.67 -4.90 -6.68
N SER A 95 11.96 -5.17 -6.40
CA SER A 95 12.38 -5.95 -5.24
C SER A 95 11.99 -5.30 -3.91
N PHE A 96 11.97 -3.97 -3.81
CA PHE A 96 11.46 -3.27 -2.62
C PHE A 96 9.98 -3.59 -2.38
N TRP A 97 9.17 -3.63 -3.44
CA TRP A 97 7.75 -3.98 -3.32
C TRP A 97 7.55 -5.43 -2.89
N VAL A 98 8.29 -6.37 -3.48
CA VAL A 98 8.20 -7.79 -3.15
C VAL A 98 8.70 -8.08 -1.74
N ARG A 99 9.86 -7.52 -1.36
CA ARG A 99 10.61 -7.91 -0.16
C ARG A 99 10.29 -7.05 1.06
N THR A 100 9.74 -5.84 0.86
CA THR A 100 9.52 -4.88 1.95
C THR A 100 8.08 -4.38 2.00
N ALA A 101 7.58 -3.74 0.93
CA ALA A 101 6.28 -3.08 0.98
C ALA A 101 5.12 -4.06 1.20
N ILE A 102 5.04 -5.13 0.41
CA ILE A 102 3.98 -6.14 0.54
C ILE A 102 4.02 -6.84 1.91
N PRO A 103 5.16 -7.32 2.42
CA PRO A 103 5.25 -7.86 3.77
C PRO A 103 4.73 -6.90 4.85
N ILE A 104 5.08 -5.61 4.78
CA ILE A 104 4.60 -4.61 5.74
C ILE A 104 3.08 -4.41 5.64
N LEU A 105 2.51 -4.41 4.43
CA LEU A 105 1.06 -4.31 4.25
C LEU A 105 0.32 -5.53 4.81
N ILE A 106 0.90 -6.72 4.67
CA ILE A 106 0.38 -7.95 5.28
C ILE A 106 0.45 -7.87 6.81
N ASP A 107 1.56 -7.39 7.37
CA ASP A 107 1.69 -7.21 8.82
C ASP A 107 0.65 -6.22 9.37
N ARG A 108 0.40 -5.11 8.66
CA ARG A 108 -0.64 -4.13 9.01
C ARG A 108 -2.03 -4.75 8.94
N TRP A 109 -2.31 -5.52 7.89
CA TRP A 109 -3.58 -6.25 7.77
C TRP A 109 -3.78 -7.20 8.95
N ALA A 110 -2.75 -7.96 9.31
CA ALA A 110 -2.82 -8.93 10.39
C ALA A 110 -3.02 -8.22 11.75
N ALA A 111 -2.36 -7.09 11.98
CA ALA A 111 -2.55 -6.26 13.18
C ALA A 111 -3.99 -5.76 13.33
N VAL A 112 -4.65 -5.34 12.23
CA VAL A 112 -6.07 -4.95 12.25
C VAL A 112 -6.97 -6.16 12.54
N ARG A 113 -6.72 -7.31 11.89
CA ARG A 113 -7.52 -8.54 12.08
C ARG A 113 -7.42 -9.09 13.50
N TRP A 114 -6.23 -9.07 14.10
CA TRP A 114 -6.04 -9.51 15.48
C TRP A 114 -6.46 -8.45 16.51
N GLY A 115 -6.26 -7.16 16.22
CA GLY A 115 -6.74 -6.07 17.06
C GLY A 115 -8.26 -6.05 17.19
N GLY A 116 -8.99 -6.36 16.11
CA GLY A 116 -10.44 -6.50 16.12
C GLY A 116 -10.96 -7.74 16.86
N ALA A 117 -10.17 -8.80 16.98
CA ALA A 117 -10.56 -10.03 17.67
C ALA A 117 -10.54 -9.90 19.21
N THR A 118 -9.84 -8.91 19.76
CA THR A 118 -9.70 -8.73 21.22
C THR A 118 -10.85 -7.92 21.85
N THR A 119 -11.69 -7.26 21.06
CA THR A 119 -12.82 -6.44 21.52
C THR A 119 -14.13 -7.22 21.44
N THR A 120 -14.22 -8.40 22.07
CA THR A 120 -15.48 -9.15 22.24
C THR A 120 -15.47 -9.97 23.53
N ALA A 121 -14.95 -9.41 24.62
CA ALA A 121 -14.98 -10.05 25.95
C ALA A 121 -15.79 -9.20 26.93
#